data_AF-A0A6N1DTC9-F1
#
_entry.id   AF-A0A6N1DTC9-F1
#
_cell.length_a   1.000
_cell.length_b   1.000
_cell.length_c   1.000
_cell.angle_alpha   90.00
_cell.angle_beta   90.00
_cell.angle_gamma   90.00
#
_symmetry.space_group_name_H-M   'P 1'
#
loop_
_entity.id
_entity.type
_entity.pdbx_description
1 polymer ?
#
loop_
_entity_poly.entity_id
_entity_poly.type
_entity_poly.pdbx_seq_one_letter_code
_entity_poly.pdbx_strand_id
1 'polypeptide(L)'
;MDRLADIFGPPAPPGSLGGEAPGGVPLWALVLAALALAALLTWMWRQRLKVHWWWLERRLCRGGLAPREAARGALRALRVAYGRGGRPRRATARAWTACLEGLNAACYGRDAPPAEAVHRLLARVRPWL
;
A
#
# COMPACT_ATOMS: atom_id res chain seq x y z
N MET A 1 -46.14 42.13 -56.31
CA MET A 1 -45.70 40.72 -56.30
C MET A 1 -44.97 40.52 -54.98
N ASP A 2 -45.70 40.57 -53.86
CA ASP A 2 -45.11 40.84 -52.53
C ASP A 2 -45.70 39.93 -51.45
N ARG A 3 -45.76 38.62 -51.72
CA ARG A 3 -46.27 37.63 -50.75
C ARG A 3 -45.44 36.35 -50.68
N LEU A 4 -44.11 36.47 -50.72
CA LEU A 4 -43.20 35.35 -50.48
C LEU A 4 -42.19 35.59 -49.34
N ALA A 5 -42.22 36.76 -48.70
CA ALA A 5 -41.34 37.08 -47.57
C ALA A 5 -41.78 36.46 -46.23
N ASP A 6 -43.00 35.91 -46.14
CA ASP A 6 -43.57 35.37 -44.89
C ASP A 6 -43.30 33.87 -44.65
N ILE A 7 -42.61 33.17 -45.56
CA ILE A 7 -42.31 31.73 -45.39
C ILE A 7 -41.05 31.53 -44.53
N PHE A 8 -40.14 32.50 -44.54
CA PHE A 8 -38.92 32.44 -43.75
C PHE A 8 -39.04 33.43 -42.59
N GLY A 9 -39.51 32.92 -41.44
CA GLY A 9 -39.44 33.67 -40.19
C GLY A 9 -38.02 34.17 -39.91
N PRO A 10 -37.85 35.27 -39.16
CA PRO A 10 -36.55 35.88 -38.93
C PRO A 10 -35.55 34.83 -38.42
N PRO A 11 -34.28 34.85 -38.88
CA PRO A 11 -33.29 33.91 -38.40
C PRO A 11 -33.24 34.01 -36.88
N ALA A 12 -33.50 32.90 -36.20
CA ALA A 12 -33.41 32.85 -34.76
C ALA A 12 -32.05 33.43 -34.33
N PRO A 13 -32.00 34.23 -33.24
CA PRO A 13 -30.71 34.66 -32.71
C PRO A 13 -29.86 33.41 -32.50
N PRO A 14 -28.52 33.47 -32.64
CA PRO A 14 -27.64 32.38 -32.25
C PRO A 14 -27.74 32.23 -30.73
N GLY A 15 -28.82 31.59 -30.29
CA GLY A 15 -29.04 31.12 -28.94
C GLY A 15 -27.96 30.08 -28.76
N SER A 16 -26.92 30.50 -28.05
CA SER A 16 -25.85 29.65 -27.58
C SER A 16 -26.45 28.33 -27.11
N LEU A 17 -26.27 27.29 -27.91
CA LEU A 17 -26.01 25.96 -27.38
C LEU A 17 -24.65 26.02 -26.68
N GLY A 18 -24.56 26.87 -25.65
CA GLY A 18 -23.62 26.73 -24.55
C GLY A 18 -24.13 25.57 -23.72
N GLY A 19 -24.22 24.39 -24.32
CA GLY A 19 -23.86 23.21 -23.57
C GLY A 19 -22.42 23.46 -23.19
N GLU A 20 -22.19 23.98 -21.98
CA GLU A 20 -20.96 23.66 -21.29
C GLU A 20 -20.89 22.15 -21.34
N ALA A 21 -20.06 21.64 -22.27
CA ALA A 21 -19.60 20.27 -22.19
C ALA A 21 -19.14 20.11 -20.73
N PRO A 22 -19.65 19.12 -19.98
CA PRO A 22 -19.31 18.97 -18.58
C PRO A 22 -17.79 19.00 -18.52
N GLY A 23 -17.24 20.04 -17.88
CA GLY A 23 -15.83 20.38 -17.92
C GLY A 23 -15.01 19.11 -17.74
N GLY A 24 -14.45 18.61 -18.85
CA GLY A 24 -13.85 17.30 -18.88
C GLY A 24 -12.75 17.26 -17.84
N VAL A 25 -12.83 16.32 -16.90
CA VAL A 25 -11.82 16.21 -15.84
C VAL A 25 -10.46 16.14 -16.52
N PRO A 26 -9.58 17.13 -16.29
CA PRO A 26 -8.34 17.18 -17.03
C PRO A 26 -7.50 15.95 -16.72
N LEU A 27 -6.80 15.41 -17.72
CA LEU A 27 -6.00 14.19 -17.57
C LEU A 27 -5.01 14.28 -16.39
N TRP A 28 -4.42 15.46 -16.15
CA TRP A 28 -3.54 15.71 -15.02
C TRP A 28 -4.26 15.58 -13.66
N ALA A 29 -5.53 15.97 -13.55
CA ALA A 29 -6.31 15.75 -12.34
C ALA A 29 -6.57 14.25 -12.08
N LEU A 30 -6.81 13.46 -13.14
CA LEU A 30 -6.92 12.01 -13.02
C LEU A 30 -5.58 11.37 -12.60
N VAL A 31 -4.46 11.83 -13.15
CA VAL A 31 -3.12 11.36 -12.76
C VAL A 31 -2.82 11.69 -11.30
N LEU A 32 -3.12 12.92 -10.86
CA LEU A 32 -2.94 13.32 -9.45
C LEU A 32 -3.84 12.51 -8.52
N ALA A 33 -5.09 12.26 -8.90
CA ALA A 33 -6.00 11.41 -8.14
C ALA A 33 -5.48 9.96 -8.04
N ALA A 34 -4.96 9.41 -9.14
CA ALA A 34 -4.37 8.08 -9.14
C ALA A 34 -3.11 7.99 -8.25
N LEU A 35 -2.24 9.01 -8.29
CA LEU A 35 -1.07 9.10 -7.43
C LEU A 35 -1.46 9.26 -5.95
N ALA A 36 -2.45 10.10 -5.65
CA ALA A 36 -2.97 10.28 -4.30
C ALA A 36 -3.58 8.97 -3.77
N LEU A 37 -4.35 8.25 -4.60
CA LEU A 37 -4.89 6.94 -4.27
C LEU A 37 -3.78 5.92 -4.02
N ALA A 38 -2.77 5.86 -4.88
CA ALA A 38 -1.62 4.97 -4.72
C ALA A 38 -0.84 5.27 -3.43
N ALA A 39 -0.65 6.55 -3.10
CA ALA A 39 -0.01 6.98 -1.86
C ALA A 39 -0.86 6.59 -0.64
N LEU A 40 -2.18 6.82 -0.69
CA LEU A 40 -3.10 6.45 0.39
C LEU A 40 -3.13 4.94 0.62
N LEU A 41 -3.21 4.14 -0.45
CA LEU A 41 -3.17 2.68 -0.38
C LEU A 41 -1.84 2.21 0.22
N THR A 42 -0.71 2.79 -0.23
CA THR A 42 0.62 2.48 0.31
C THR A 42 0.71 2.81 1.80
N TRP A 43 0.14 3.95 2.21
CA TRP A 43 0.11 4.38 3.61
C TRP A 43 -0.76 3.46 4.48
N MET A 44 -2.00 3.18 4.06
CA MET A 44 -2.90 2.24 4.75
C MET A 44 -2.26 0.86 4.91
N TRP A 45 -1.59 0.41 3.85
CA TRP A 45 -0.92 -0.88 3.85
C TRP A 45 0.27 -0.92 4.84
N ARG A 46 1.07 0.16 4.93
CA ARG A 46 2.09 0.30 5.98
C ARG A 46 1.50 0.30 7.38
N GLN A 47 0.38 1.00 7.60
CA GLN A 47 -0.29 0.99 8.90
C GLN A 47 -0.78 -0.41 9.28
N ARG A 48 -1.35 -1.15 8.31
CA ARG A 48 -1.80 -2.53 8.52
C ARG A 48 -0.65 -3.45 8.91
N LEU A 49 0.52 -3.30 8.29
CA LEU A 49 1.73 -4.03 8.68
C LEU A 49 2.16 -3.73 10.11
N LYS A 50 2.18 -2.45 10.51
CA LYS A 50 2.54 -2.04 11.88
C LYS A 50 1.60 -2.64 12.92
N VAL A 51 0.30 -2.62 12.66
CA VAL A 51 -0.71 -3.22 13.56
C VAL A 51 -0.53 -4.73 13.65
N HIS A 52 -0.32 -5.41 12.51
CA HIS A 52 -0.06 -6.85 12.50
C HIS A 52 1.21 -7.20 13.27
N TRP A 53 2.26 -6.39 13.10
CA TRP A 53 3.53 -6.57 13.81
C TRP A 53 3.39 -6.41 15.32
N TRP A 54 2.72 -5.34 15.75
CA TRP A 54 2.41 -5.10 17.14
C TRP A 54 1.59 -6.24 17.76
N TRP A 55 0.61 -6.76 17.02
CA TRP A 55 -0.19 -7.90 17.46
C TRP A 55 0.65 -9.17 17.65
N LEU A 56 1.57 -9.46 16.72
CA LEU A 56 2.50 -10.58 16.82
C LEU A 56 3.41 -10.46 18.04
N GLU A 57 4.03 -9.29 18.26
CA GLU A 57 4.86 -9.03 19.44
C GLU A 57 4.06 -9.21 20.74
N ARG A 58 2.85 -8.64 20.82
CA ARG A 58 2.02 -8.71 22.03
C ARG A 58 1.57 -10.14 22.35
N ARG A 59 1.24 -10.93 21.32
CA ARG A 59 0.86 -12.34 21.46
C ARG A 59 2.05 -13.19 21.89
N LEU A 60 3.23 -12.94 21.34
CA LEU A 60 4.47 -13.61 21.70
C LEU A 60 4.86 -13.34 23.17
N CYS A 61 4.83 -12.07 23.60
CA CYS A 61 5.16 -11.70 24.98
C CYS A 61 4.18 -12.27 26.01
N ARG A 62 2.92 -12.49 25.63
CA ARG A 62 1.91 -13.12 26.51
C ARG A 62 1.96 -14.65 26.50
N GLY A 63 2.88 -15.26 25.75
CA GLY A 63 2.94 -16.72 25.58
C GLY A 63 1.75 -17.31 24.83
N GLY A 64 0.90 -16.47 24.21
CA GLY A 64 -0.31 -16.90 23.52
C GLY A 64 -0.09 -17.30 22.06
N LEU A 65 1.16 -17.33 21.59
CA LEU A 65 1.54 -17.73 20.24
C LEU A 65 2.89 -18.42 20.29
N ALA A 66 3.03 -19.55 19.61
CA ALA A 66 4.31 -20.24 19.53
C ALA A 66 5.36 -19.36 18.83
N PRO A 67 6.62 -19.31 19.33
CA PRO A 67 7.67 -18.47 18.74
C PRO A 67 7.88 -18.72 17.24
N ARG A 68 7.72 -19.99 16.85
CA ARG A 68 7.85 -20.44 15.45
C ARG A 68 6.73 -19.89 14.56
N GLU A 69 5.50 -19.85 15.07
CA GLU A 69 4.36 -19.29 14.36
C GLU A 69 4.49 -17.77 14.22
N ALA A 70 4.96 -17.11 15.28
CA ALA A 70 5.26 -15.69 15.24
C ALA A 70 6.30 -15.36 14.17
N ALA A 71 7.40 -16.14 14.11
CA ALA A 71 8.44 -15.99 13.10
C ALA A 71 7.90 -16.24 11.68
N ARG A 72 7.03 -17.25 11.49
CA ARG A 72 6.40 -17.53 10.18
C ARG A 72 5.45 -16.43 9.74
N GLY A 73 4.64 -15.92 10.67
CA GLY A 73 3.72 -14.81 10.43
C GLY A 73 4.49 -13.55 10.01
N ALA A 74 5.54 -13.22 10.75
CA ALA A 74 6.44 -12.12 10.44
C ALA A 74 7.11 -12.28 9.07
N LEU A 75 7.68 -13.46 8.78
CA LEU A 75 8.34 -13.73 7.49
C LEU A 75 7.35 -13.62 6.32
N ARG A 76 6.12 -14.11 6.48
CA ARG A 76 5.05 -13.97 5.46
C ARG A 76 4.68 -12.51 5.26
N ALA A 77 4.45 -11.76 6.33
CA ALA A 77 4.14 -10.33 6.25
C ALA A 77 5.24 -9.56 5.52
N LEU A 78 6.52 -9.82 5.84
CA LEU A 78 7.66 -9.18 5.16
C LEU A 78 7.78 -9.59 3.69
N ARG A 79 7.53 -10.86 3.34
CA ARG A 79 7.56 -11.31 1.94
C ARG A 79 6.41 -10.74 1.12
N VAL A 80 5.21 -10.61 1.69
CA VAL A 80 4.10 -9.91 1.04
C VAL A 80 4.46 -8.43 0.85
N ALA A 81 5.20 -7.88 1.81
CA ALA A 81 5.52 -6.47 1.86
C ALA A 81 6.60 -5.97 0.93
N TYR A 82 7.70 -6.69 0.90
CA TYR A 82 8.86 -6.30 0.13
C TYR A 82 9.08 -7.27 -1.03
N GLY A 83 8.21 -8.27 -1.21
CA GLY A 83 8.45 -9.34 -2.17
C GLY A 83 9.63 -10.24 -1.75
N ARG A 84 10.06 -11.11 -2.66
CA ARG A 84 11.20 -12.01 -2.45
C ARG A 84 12.57 -11.29 -2.47
N GLY A 85 12.59 -10.00 -2.84
CA GLY A 85 13.83 -9.25 -3.10
C GLY A 85 13.79 -7.74 -2.85
N GLY A 86 12.73 -7.18 -2.26
CA GLY A 86 12.66 -5.76 -1.91
C GLY A 86 13.67 -5.45 -0.81
N ARG A 87 14.82 -4.95 -1.23
CA ARG A 87 15.88 -4.51 -0.33
C ARG A 87 15.59 -3.07 0.10
N PRO A 88 15.67 -2.76 1.39
CA PRO A 88 15.80 -1.37 1.79
C PRO A 88 17.13 -0.80 1.26
N ARG A 89 17.26 0.53 1.24
CA ARG A 89 18.41 1.31 0.74
C ARG A 89 19.75 0.62 1.09
N ARG A 90 20.73 0.60 0.15
CA ARG A 90 21.96 -0.24 0.19
C ARG A 90 22.67 -0.41 1.55
N ALA A 91 22.69 0.62 2.39
CA ALA A 91 23.31 0.57 3.73
C ALA A 91 22.59 -0.39 4.71
N THR A 92 21.28 -0.58 4.58
CA THR A 92 20.49 -1.47 5.47
C THR A 92 20.20 -2.83 4.85
N ALA A 93 20.60 -3.06 3.60
CA ALA A 93 20.33 -4.32 2.90
C ALA A 93 20.97 -5.53 3.59
N ARG A 94 22.18 -5.39 4.15
CA ARG A 94 22.85 -6.49 4.90
C ARG A 94 22.14 -6.81 6.21
N ALA A 95 21.72 -5.78 6.95
CA ALA A 95 20.97 -5.95 8.19
C ALA A 95 19.59 -6.58 7.92
N TRP A 96 18.95 -6.19 6.81
CA TRP A 96 17.70 -6.77 6.35
C TRP A 96 17.84 -8.25 5.99
N THR A 97 18.86 -8.62 5.19
CA THR A 97 19.09 -10.02 4.82
C THR A 97 19.45 -10.88 6.03
N ALA A 98 20.32 -10.39 6.91
CA ALA A 98 20.66 -11.09 8.16
C ALA A 98 19.43 -11.30 9.07
N CYS A 99 18.52 -10.32 9.11
CA CYS A 99 17.28 -10.44 9.87
C CYS A 99 16.31 -11.46 9.25
N LEU A 100 16.15 -11.45 7.92
CA LEU A 100 15.35 -12.44 7.20
C LEU A 100 15.92 -13.85 7.36
N GLU A 101 17.22 -14.03 7.29
CA GLU A 101 17.89 -15.30 7.53
C GLU A 101 17.68 -15.78 8.97
N GLY A 102 17.81 -14.88 9.96
CA GLY A 102 17.51 -15.19 11.36
C GLY A 102 16.06 -15.62 11.58
N LEU A 103 15.09 -14.94 10.95
CA LEU A 103 13.68 -15.34 10.98
C LEU A 103 13.45 -16.67 10.27
N ASN A 104 14.13 -16.92 9.14
CA ASN A 104 14.04 -18.17 8.41
C ASN A 104 14.60 -19.34 9.23
N ALA A 105 15.73 -19.15 9.91
CA ALA A 105 16.30 -20.10 10.86
C ALA A 105 15.36 -20.36 12.03
N ALA A 106 14.70 -19.32 12.58
CA ALA A 106 13.68 -19.50 13.61
C ALA A 106 12.43 -20.27 13.12
N CYS A 107 12.10 -20.16 11.83
CA CYS A 107 10.96 -20.89 11.23
C CYS A 107 11.26 -22.38 10.99
N TYR A 108 12.45 -22.69 10.49
CA TYR A 108 12.81 -24.00 9.92
C TYR A 108 13.96 -24.72 10.66
N GLY A 109 14.55 -24.11 11.68
CA GLY A 109 15.61 -24.69 12.49
C GLY A 109 15.16 -25.96 13.22
N ARG A 110 16.10 -26.85 13.56
CA ARG A 110 15.76 -28.14 14.18
C ARG A 110 15.08 -27.95 15.54
N ASP A 111 15.57 -27.00 16.32
CA ASP A 111 15.09 -26.71 17.67
C ASP A 111 14.06 -25.57 17.70
N ALA A 112 13.19 -25.60 18.71
CA ALA A 112 12.25 -24.51 18.93
C ALA A 112 13.00 -23.25 19.39
N PRO A 113 12.90 -22.11 18.67
CA PRO A 113 13.62 -20.91 19.06
C PRO A 113 13.03 -20.33 20.35
N PRO A 114 13.86 -19.80 21.26
CA PRO A 114 13.36 -19.12 22.45
C PRO A 114 12.57 -17.87 22.04
N ALA A 115 11.47 -17.60 22.75
CA ALA A 115 10.59 -16.47 22.46
C ALA A 115 11.36 -15.14 22.41
N GLU A 116 12.32 -14.95 23.31
CA GLU A 116 13.14 -13.73 23.38
C GLU A 116 14.05 -13.51 22.16
N ALA A 117 14.55 -14.59 21.54
CA ALA A 117 15.31 -14.47 20.30
C ALA A 117 14.42 -14.01 19.14
N VAL A 118 13.20 -14.57 19.05
CA VAL A 118 12.21 -14.14 18.05
C VAL A 118 11.79 -12.69 18.30
N HIS A 119 11.54 -12.30 19.55
CA HIS A 119 11.21 -10.92 19.90
C HIS A 119 12.30 -9.92 19.47
N ARG A 120 13.58 -10.25 19.73
CA ARG A 120 14.71 -9.41 19.28
C ARG A 120 14.81 -9.29 17.76
N LEU A 121 14.55 -10.38 17.04
CA LEU A 121 14.48 -10.34 15.57
C LEU A 121 13.32 -9.45 15.11
N LEU A 122 12.16 -9.54 15.77
CA LEU A 122 11.00 -8.72 15.41
C LEU A 122 11.28 -7.22 15.64
N ALA A 123 11.89 -6.88 16.78
CA ALA A 123 12.25 -5.50 17.11
C ALA A 123 13.22 -4.87 16.10
N ARG A 124 14.14 -5.66 15.52
CA ARG A 124 15.08 -5.18 14.49
C ARG A 124 14.42 -4.81 13.17
N VAL A 125 13.23 -5.35 12.88
CA VAL A 125 12.48 -5.05 11.66
C VAL A 125 11.63 -3.79 11.80
N ARG A 126 11.26 -3.42 13.03
CA ARG A 126 10.42 -2.27 13.33
C ARG A 126 10.82 -0.96 12.63
N PRO A 127 12.12 -0.62 12.47
CA PRO A 127 12.55 0.59 11.75
C PRO A 127 12.24 0.56 10.24
N TRP A 128 11.95 -0.59 9.66
CA TRP A 128 11.72 -0.76 8.23
C TRP A 128 10.23 -0.78 7.84
N LEU A 129 9.32 -0.90 8.82
CA LEU A 129 7.85 -0.88 8.67
C LEU A 129 7.30 0.56 8.66
#